data_AF-A0A7V3SV34-F1
#
_entry.id   AF-A0A7V3SV34-F1
#
_cell.length_a   1.000
_cell.length_b   1.000
_cell.length_c   1.000
_cell.angle_alpha   90.00
_cell.angle_beta   90.00
_cell.angle_gamma   90.00
#
_symmetry.space_group_name_H-M   'P 1'
#
loop_
_entity.id
_entity.type
_entity.pdbx_description
1 polymer ?
#
loop_
_entity_poly.entity_id
_entity_poly.type
_entity_poly.pdbx_seq_one_letter_code
_entity_poly.pdbx_strand_id
1 'polypeptide(L)' 'AIAGLLTNVCVESTARAGYDAGYEVIVLKDCTACRSQSWQDYAEQNIFPMLGRVMTHDDFLNSID' A
#
# COMPACT_ATOMS: atom_id res chain seq x y z
N ALA A 1 0.45 -8.64 2.76
CA ALA A 1 0.71 -7.20 2.95
C ALA A 1 1.89 -6.76 2.08
N ILE A 2 1.92 -5.50 1.66
CA ILE A 2 2.93 -4.92 0.75
C ILE A 2 3.64 -3.76 1.46
N ALA A 3 4.96 -3.75 1.35
CA ALA A 3 5.88 -2.70 1.79
C ALA A 3 6.94 -2.47 0.68
N GLY A 4 7.65 -1.34 0.70
CA GLY A 4 8.78 -1.11 -0.21
C GLY A 4 8.93 0.30 -0.78
N LEU A 5 9.70 0.39 -1.88
CA LEU A 5 10.08 1.64 -2.57
C LEU A 5 10.04 1.39 -4.09
N LEU A 6 9.45 2.24 -4.93
CA LEU A 6 8.72 3.48 -4.63
C LEU A 6 7.21 3.24 -4.47
N THR A 7 6.60 3.94 -3.50
CA THR A 7 5.15 3.91 -3.19
C THR A 7 4.29 4.05 -4.45
N ASN A 8 4.50 5.12 -5.21
CA ASN A 8 3.69 5.48 -6.38
C ASN A 8 4.16 4.82 -7.70
N VAL A 9 5.07 3.83 -7.64
CA VAL A 9 5.58 3.12 -8.82
C VAL A 9 5.50 1.62 -8.58
N CYS A 10 6.53 1.01 -8.01
CA CYS A 10 6.63 -0.43 -7.88
C CYS A 10 5.61 -0.98 -6.88
N VAL A 11 5.40 -0.28 -5.76
CA VAL A 11 4.43 -0.69 -4.74
C VAL A 11 3.01 -0.59 -5.30
N GLU A 12 2.65 0.53 -5.92
CA GLU A 12 1.35 0.69 -6.58
C GLU A 12 1.14 -0.33 -7.71
N SER A 13 2.13 -0.55 -8.56
CA SER A 13 2.03 -1.54 -9.65
C SER A 13 1.80 -2.95 -9.11
N THR A 14 2.47 -3.31 -8.01
CA THR A 14 2.29 -4.59 -7.32
C THR A 14 0.91 -4.68 -6.67
N ALA A 15 0.43 -3.60 -6.06
CA ALA A 15 -0.90 -3.52 -5.48
C ALA A 15 -1.99 -3.71 -6.55
N ARG A 16 -1.86 -3.07 -7.72
CA ARG A 16 -2.77 -3.25 -8.86
C ARG A 16 -2.75 -4.68 -9.37
N ALA A 17 -1.56 -5.24 -9.61
CA ALA A 17 -1.43 -6.62 -10.06
C ALA A 17 -2.02 -7.63 -9.05
N GLY A 18 -1.83 -7.38 -7.75
CA GLY A 18 -2.42 -8.20 -6.68
C GLY A 18 -3.94 -8.13 -6.68
N TYR A 19 -4.50 -6.92 -6.84
CA TYR A 19 -5.94 -6.71 -6.96
C TYR A 19 -6.52 -7.43 -8.18
N ASP A 20 -5.90 -7.27 -9.36
CA ASP A 20 -6.34 -7.90 -10.62
C ASP A 20 -6.28 -9.43 -10.54
N ALA A 21 -5.31 -9.97 -9.79
CA ALA A 21 -5.18 -11.40 -9.54
C ALA A 21 -6.12 -11.94 -8.45
N GLY A 22 -6.97 -11.09 -7.86
CA GLY A 22 -7.95 -11.49 -6.85
C GLY A 22 -7.39 -11.69 -5.44
N TYR A 23 -6.19 -11.20 -5.16
CA TYR A 23 -5.64 -11.23 -3.80
C TYR A 23 -6.25 -10.15 -2.92
N GLU A 24 -6.30 -10.43 -1.61
CA GLU A 24 -6.54 -9.39 -0.62
C GLU A 24 -5.31 -8.49 -0.50
N VAL A 25 -5.38 -7.29 -1.08
CA VAL A 25 -4.31 -6.31 -1.06
C VAL A 25 -4.36 -5.51 0.25
N ILE A 26 -3.22 -5.49 0.95
CA ILE A 26 -3.02 -4.67 2.15
C ILE A 26 -1.71 -3.93 1.95
N VAL A 27 -1.74 -2.60 1.93
CA VAL A 27 -0.55 -1.75 1.86
C VAL A 27 -0.23 -1.20 3.24
N LEU A 28 1.03 -1.35 3.66
CA LEU A 28 1.53 -0.85 4.95
C LEU A 28 2.09 0.56 4.77
N LYS A 29 1.29 1.59 5.07
CA LYS A 29 1.61 2.99 4.72
C LYS A 29 2.93 3.49 5.32
N ASP A 30 3.21 3.08 6.56
CA ASP A 30 4.43 3.40 7.31
C ASP A 30 5.64 2.53 6.91
N CYS A 31 5.46 1.57 6.01
CA CYS A 31 6.51 0.72 5.45
C CYS A 31 6.68 0.94 3.94
N THR A 32 6.23 2.09 3.42
CA THR A 32 6.45 2.50 2.03
C THR A 32 7.11 3.88 1.99
N ALA A 33 7.85 4.16 0.91
CA ALA A 33 8.44 5.48 0.72
C ALA A 33 8.49 5.86 -0.76
N CYS A 34 8.50 7.17 -1.05
CA CYS A 34 8.79 7.71 -2.37
C CYS A 34 9.50 9.07 -2.26
N ARG A 35 9.72 9.74 -3.40
CA ARG A 35 10.58 10.93 -3.49
C ARG A 35 9.94 12.22 -2.96
N SER A 36 8.62 12.26 -2.80
CA SER A 36 7.89 13.46 -2.37
C SER A 36 6.73 13.08 -1.46
N GLN A 37 6.52 13.84 -0.38
CA GLN A 37 5.36 13.66 0.49
C GLN A 37 4.05 13.78 -0.28
N SER A 38 3.96 14.69 -1.26
CA SER A 38 2.76 14.84 -2.08
C SER A 38 2.42 13.60 -2.90
N TRP A 39 3.42 12.84 -3.35
CA TRP A 39 3.20 11.58 -4.06
C TRP A 39 2.85 10.44 -3.10
N GLN A 40 3.44 10.44 -1.90
CA GLN A 40 3.10 9.51 -0.83
C GLN A 40 1.61 9.69 -0.45
N ASP A 41 1.20 10.91 -0.12
CA ASP A 41 -0.16 11.25 0.26
C ASP A 41 -1.17 10.93 -0.85
N TYR A 42 -0.81 11.23 -2.10
CA TYR A 42 -1.70 10.94 -3.23
C TYR A 42 -1.95 9.43 -3.38
N ALA A 43 -0.91 8.61 -3.32
CA ALA A 43 -1.02 7.16 -3.41
C ALA A 43 -1.83 6.59 -2.24
N GLU A 44 -1.54 7.02 -1.00
CA GLU A 44 -2.22 6.54 0.21
C GLU A 44 -3.70 6.93 0.29
N GLN A 45 -4.06 8.15 -0.13
CA GLN A 45 -5.42 8.67 0.05
C GLN A 45 -6.33 8.41 -1.14
N ASN A 46 -5.78 8.33 -2.35
CA ASN A 46 -6.58 8.28 -3.57
C ASN A 46 -6.45 6.94 -4.29
N ILE A 47 -5.27 6.32 -4.30
CA ILE A 47 -5.03 5.12 -5.10
C ILE A 47 -5.25 3.84 -4.31
N PHE A 48 -4.48 3.62 -3.24
CA PHE A 48 -4.52 2.37 -2.50
C PHE A 48 -5.90 2.01 -1.93
N PRO A 49 -6.75 2.95 -1.46
CA PRO A 49 -8.09 2.62 -0.98
C PRO A 49 -9.02 2.02 -2.06
N MET A 50 -8.73 2.25 -3.34
CA MET A 50 -9.45 1.62 -4.44
C MET A 50 -9.00 0.17 -4.69
N LEU A 51 -7.78 -0.17 -4.29
CA LEU A 51 -7.14 -1.47 -4.55
C LEU A 51 -7.21 -2.42 -3.36
N GLY A 52 -7.38 -1.91 -2.15
CA GLY A 52 -7.38 -2.73 -0.94
C GLY A 52 -7.36 -1.90 0.35
N ARG A 53 -6.87 -2.51 1.43
CA ARG A 53 -6.75 -1.83 2.73
C ARG A 53 -5.42 -1.10 2.85
N VAL A 54 -5.43 0.04 3.54
CA VAL A 54 -4.24 0.82 3.90
C VAL A 54 -4.19 0.92 5.41
N MET A 55 -3.12 0.43 6.03
CA MET A 55 -2.96 0.42 7.49
C MET A 55 -1.48 0.53 7.88
N THR A 56 -1.19 0.73 9.17
CA THR A 56 0.19 0.67 9.69
C THR A 56 0.64 -0.79 9.84
N HIS A 57 1.94 -1.00 10.00
CA HIS A 57 2.45 -2.34 10.30
C HIS A 57 1.94 -2.89 11.64
N ASP A 58 1.80 -2.03 12.66
CA ASP A 58 1.21 -2.39 13.96
C ASP A 58 -0.24 -2.83 13.82
N ASP A 59 -1.07 -2.08 13.09
CA ASP A 59 -2.48 -2.43 12.82
C ASP A 59 -2.57 -3.78 12.10
N PHE A 60 -1.64 -4.05 11.17
CA PHE A 60 -1.58 -5.31 10.45
C PHE A 60 -1.22 -6.48 11.37
N LEU A 61 -0.17 -6.36 12.18
CA LEU A 61 0.25 -7.41 13.12
C LEU A 61 -0.89 -7.77 14.09
N ASN A 62 -1.53 -6.75 14.67
CA ASN A 62 -2.70 -6.94 15.54
C ASN A 62 -3.89 -7.61 14.84
N SER A 63 -3.97 -7.59 13.51
CA SER A 63 -5.06 -8.21 12.75
C SER A 63 -4.84 -9.67 12.40
N ILE A 64 -3.60 -10.18 12.56
CA ILE A 64 -3.21 -11.55 12.20
C ILE A 64 -2.72 -12.40 13.37
N ASP A 65 -2.50 -11.78 14.54
CA ASP A 65 -2.31 -12.48 15.82
C ASP A 65 -3.62 -13.13 16.31
#